data_AF-A0A7C0VKE7-F1
#
_entry.id   AF-A0A7C0VKE7-F1
#
_cell.length_a   1.000
_cell.length_b   1.000
_cell.length_c   1.000
_cell.angle_alpha   90.00
_cell.angle_beta   90.00
_cell.angle_gamma   90.00
#
_symmetry.space_group_name_H-M   'P 1'
#
loop_
_entity.id
_entity.type
_entity.pdbx_description
1 polymer ?
#
loop_
_entity_poly.entity_id
_entity_poly.type
_entity_poly.pdbx_seq_one_letter_code
_entity_poly.pdbx_strand_id
1 'polypeptide(L)'
;MMKTILILTTGSRDVQLKNREEYAGMTGKFDYRYTGSDGMETSVPVMAQAGHPESYALYSMRSGCQQLRRDYEHVKDFLVFPMIVPAVEYVIRACGRIDEILFVVTDQEKEPVPENFKEKDTIRLPPLVKKYLKDIYAGKIDRYYQVEADKKLTDIDFWYDRFDEYMKNQELVEESDESARVYFLPQGGIDQINQALTLRLSEYFPKLVQLQRPESGSVQELKFP
;
A
#
# COMPACT_ATOMS: atom_id res chain seq x y z
N MET A 1 19.00 12.51 15.34
CA MET A 1 18.62 12.50 13.90
C MET A 1 17.11 12.55 13.88
N MET A 2 16.50 13.38 13.03
CA MET A 2 15.04 13.49 12.95
C MET A 2 14.47 12.18 12.38
N LYS A 3 13.48 11.60 13.04
CA LYS A 3 12.84 10.34 12.65
C LYS A 3 12.07 10.55 11.33
N THR A 4 12.18 9.65 10.37
CA THR A 4 11.50 9.73 9.07
C THR A 4 10.44 8.64 8.97
N ILE A 5 9.18 9.05 8.82
CA ILE A 5 8.03 8.14 8.81
C ILE A 5 7.29 8.29 7.48
N LEU A 6 6.95 7.16 6.86
CA LEU A 6 6.11 7.11 5.67
C LEU A 6 4.81 6.36 5.98
N ILE A 7 3.69 7.05 5.84
CA ILE A 7 2.35 6.50 6.02
C ILE A 7 1.74 6.28 4.63
N LEU A 8 1.19 5.09 4.41
CA LEU A 8 0.61 4.67 3.14
C LEU A 8 -0.78 4.09 3.39
N THR A 9 -1.81 4.66 2.77
CA THR A 9 -3.07 3.94 2.64
C THR A 9 -2.99 3.02 1.42
N THR A 10 -3.54 1.81 1.53
CA THR A 10 -3.35 0.76 0.54
C THR A 10 -4.65 0.40 -0.16
N GLY A 11 -4.60 0.26 -1.48
CA GLY A 11 -5.71 -0.14 -2.33
C GLY A 11 -5.42 -1.36 -3.19
N SER A 12 -6.46 -1.85 -3.84
CA SER A 12 -6.39 -3.06 -4.70
C SER A 12 -5.51 -2.93 -5.94
N ARG A 13 -5.06 -1.72 -6.28
CA ARG A 13 -4.18 -1.44 -7.43
C ARG A 13 -2.73 -1.23 -7.05
N ASP A 14 -2.40 -1.28 -5.76
CA ASP A 14 -1.04 -1.04 -5.26
C ASP A 14 -0.10 -2.22 -5.45
N VAL A 15 -0.62 -3.36 -5.90
CA VAL A 15 0.15 -4.50 -6.39
C VAL A 15 -0.38 -4.90 -7.75
N GLN A 16 0.55 -5.08 -8.67
CA GLN A 16 0.28 -5.46 -10.04
C GLN A 16 1.34 -6.46 -10.51
N LEU A 17 1.03 -7.20 -11.55
CA LEU A 17 1.96 -8.07 -12.25
C LEU A 17 2.30 -7.47 -13.60
N LYS A 18 3.60 -7.36 -13.90
CA LYS A 18 4.11 -6.86 -15.17
C LYS A 18 3.55 -7.70 -16.32
N ASN A 19 3.15 -7.02 -17.39
CA ASN A 19 2.78 -7.66 -18.62
C ASN A 19 3.99 -8.37 -19.25
N ARG A 20 3.82 -9.66 -19.58
CA ARG A 20 4.82 -10.48 -20.28
C ARG A 20 4.33 -10.74 -21.70
N GLU A 21 5.25 -10.99 -22.62
CA GLU A 21 4.92 -11.19 -24.04
C GLU A 21 3.82 -12.23 -24.26
N GLU A 22 3.79 -13.29 -23.47
CA GLU A 22 2.76 -14.34 -23.52
C GLU A 22 1.33 -13.88 -23.16
N TYR A 23 1.20 -12.75 -22.46
CA TYR A 23 -0.08 -12.14 -22.10
C TYR A 23 -0.40 -10.91 -22.94
N ALA A 24 0.46 -10.53 -23.90
CA ALA A 24 0.26 -9.34 -24.71
C ALA A 24 -1.11 -9.36 -25.42
N GLY A 25 -1.89 -8.29 -25.22
CA GLY A 25 -3.24 -8.16 -25.79
C GLY A 25 -4.35 -8.91 -25.02
N MET A 26 -4.06 -9.59 -23.91
CA MET A 26 -5.11 -10.15 -23.07
C MET A 26 -5.99 -9.05 -22.47
N THR A 27 -7.30 -9.29 -22.49
CA THR A 27 -8.32 -8.39 -21.96
C THR A 27 -9.19 -9.13 -20.94
N GLY A 28 -9.83 -8.38 -20.05
CA GLY A 28 -10.70 -8.96 -19.02
C GLY A 28 -9.93 -9.72 -17.95
N LYS A 29 -10.56 -10.77 -17.40
CA LYS A 29 -10.02 -11.63 -16.35
C LYS A 29 -9.34 -12.86 -16.95
N PHE A 30 -8.14 -13.18 -16.50
CA PHE A 30 -7.41 -14.38 -16.90
C PHE A 30 -6.45 -14.83 -15.79
N ASP A 31 -5.88 -16.02 -15.94
CA ASP A 31 -4.92 -16.58 -14.99
C ASP A 31 -3.48 -16.26 -15.41
N TYR A 32 -2.76 -15.54 -14.56
CA TYR A 32 -1.33 -15.26 -14.73
C TYR A 32 -0.52 -16.43 -14.19
N ARG A 33 0.06 -17.23 -15.08
CA ARG A 33 0.75 -18.48 -14.76
C ARG A 33 2.23 -18.25 -14.48
N TYR A 34 2.83 -19.02 -13.58
CA TYR A 34 4.27 -19.01 -13.32
C TYR A 34 4.68 -20.31 -12.63
N THR A 35 5.98 -20.58 -12.56
CA THR A 35 6.49 -21.73 -11.80
C THR A 35 6.54 -21.38 -10.32
N GLY A 36 5.80 -22.13 -9.50
CA GLY A 36 5.75 -21.94 -8.05
C GLY A 36 6.99 -22.46 -7.33
N SER A 37 7.01 -22.25 -6.01
CA SER A 37 8.11 -22.71 -5.14
C SER A 37 8.29 -24.23 -5.06
N ASP A 38 7.25 -24.99 -5.41
CA ASP A 38 7.25 -26.45 -5.53
C ASP A 38 7.72 -26.96 -6.90
N GLY A 39 8.08 -26.04 -7.81
CA GLY A 39 8.44 -26.36 -9.19
C GLY A 39 7.26 -26.69 -10.08
N MET A 40 6.01 -26.61 -9.59
CA MET A 40 4.80 -26.85 -10.37
C MET A 40 4.30 -25.57 -11.03
N GLU A 41 3.55 -25.70 -12.13
CA GLU A 41 2.82 -24.58 -12.69
C GLU A 41 1.75 -24.14 -11.70
N THR A 42 1.75 -22.86 -11.36
CA THR A 42 0.75 -22.22 -10.53
C THR A 42 0.21 -20.98 -11.25
N SER A 43 -0.91 -20.44 -10.78
CA SER A 43 -1.48 -19.24 -11.38
C SER A 43 -2.21 -18.37 -10.37
N VAL A 44 -2.19 -17.07 -10.61
CA VAL A 44 -2.99 -16.10 -9.86
C VAL A 44 -3.98 -15.40 -10.80
N PRO A 45 -5.26 -15.30 -10.46
CA PRO A 45 -6.23 -14.59 -11.29
C PRO A 45 -5.93 -13.09 -11.29
N VAL A 46 -5.85 -12.51 -12.49
CA VAL A 46 -5.60 -11.08 -12.72
C VAL A 46 -6.65 -10.46 -13.63
N MET A 47 -6.65 -9.13 -13.71
CA MET A 47 -7.51 -8.36 -14.60
C MET A 47 -6.71 -7.29 -15.32
N ALA A 48 -6.93 -7.18 -16.64
CA ALA A 48 -6.44 -6.07 -17.45
C ALA A 48 -7.02 -4.74 -16.99
N GLN A 49 -6.17 -3.73 -16.88
CA GLN A 49 -6.56 -2.38 -16.48
C GLN A 49 -6.64 -1.46 -17.68
N ALA A 50 -7.76 -0.76 -17.84
CA ALA A 50 -7.88 0.29 -18.83
C ALA A 50 -6.83 1.37 -18.57
N GLY A 51 -6.06 1.76 -19.58
CA GLY A 51 -5.02 2.77 -19.47
C GLY A 51 -3.66 2.29 -18.94
N HIS A 52 -3.55 1.03 -18.50
CA HIS A 52 -2.31 0.43 -17.98
C HIS A 52 -1.97 -0.89 -18.70
N PRO A 53 -1.61 -0.85 -20.00
CA PRO A 53 -1.28 -2.05 -20.77
C PRO A 53 0.00 -2.76 -20.30
N GLU A 54 0.83 -2.08 -19.50
CA GLU A 54 2.11 -2.57 -18.98
C GLU A 54 1.97 -3.56 -17.81
N SER A 55 0.76 -3.71 -17.24
CA SER A 55 0.55 -4.48 -16.02
C SER A 55 -0.88 -4.99 -15.87
N TYR A 56 -1.05 -5.91 -14.94
CA TYR A 56 -2.32 -6.52 -14.56
C TYR A 56 -2.54 -6.39 -13.06
N ALA A 57 -3.75 -6.00 -12.64
CA ALA A 57 -4.08 -6.01 -11.22
C ALA A 57 -4.56 -7.38 -10.78
N LEU A 58 -4.36 -7.68 -9.49
CA LEU A 58 -4.90 -8.89 -8.90
C LEU A 58 -6.43 -8.83 -8.88
N TYR A 59 -7.06 -9.94 -9.25
CA TYR A 59 -8.51 -10.05 -9.14
C TYR A 59 -8.96 -10.12 -7.67
N SER A 60 -8.17 -10.80 -6.83
CA SER A 60 -8.32 -10.88 -5.37
C SER A 60 -7.02 -10.46 -4.70
N MET A 61 -7.12 -9.48 -3.82
CA MET A 61 -5.99 -8.99 -3.02
C MET A 61 -5.62 -9.99 -1.93
N ARG A 62 -6.60 -10.59 -1.25
CA ARG A 62 -6.34 -11.55 -0.17
C ARG A 62 -5.60 -12.78 -0.67
N SER A 63 -6.24 -13.54 -1.54
CA SER A 63 -5.69 -14.81 -2.05
C SER A 63 -4.48 -14.56 -2.93
N GLY A 64 -4.53 -13.55 -3.80
CA GLY A 64 -3.44 -13.22 -4.71
C GLY A 64 -2.17 -12.79 -3.97
N CYS A 65 -2.25 -11.87 -3.00
CA CYS A 65 -1.07 -11.48 -2.23
C CYS A 65 -0.52 -12.63 -1.39
N GLN A 66 -1.39 -13.48 -0.82
CA GLN A 66 -0.95 -14.65 -0.07
C GLN A 66 -0.17 -15.63 -0.93
N GLN A 67 -0.65 -15.92 -2.14
CA GLN A 67 0.01 -16.79 -3.10
C GLN A 67 1.34 -16.19 -3.59
N LEU A 68 1.33 -14.93 -4.03
CA LEU A 68 2.54 -14.24 -4.49
C LEU A 68 3.60 -14.14 -3.39
N ARG A 69 3.20 -13.99 -2.12
CA ARG A 69 4.14 -14.00 -1.00
C ARG A 69 4.77 -15.37 -0.78
N ARG A 70 3.99 -16.46 -0.91
CA ARG A 70 4.50 -17.83 -0.82
C ARG A 70 5.56 -18.08 -1.90
N ASP A 71 5.26 -17.69 -3.12
CA ASP A 71 6.09 -17.96 -4.29
C ASP A 71 7.02 -16.78 -4.66
N TYR A 72 7.29 -15.89 -3.70
CA TYR A 72 7.93 -14.59 -3.92
C TYR A 72 9.23 -14.67 -4.75
N GLU A 73 10.12 -15.64 -4.48
CA GLU A 73 11.39 -15.74 -5.20
C GLU A 73 11.22 -15.96 -6.71
N HIS A 74 10.09 -16.52 -7.13
CA HIS A 74 9.76 -16.80 -8.52
C HIS A 74 8.96 -15.68 -9.19
N VAL A 75 8.39 -14.76 -8.41
CA VAL A 75 7.52 -13.70 -8.94
C VAL A 75 8.04 -12.29 -8.74
N LYS A 76 9.07 -12.10 -7.90
CA LYS A 76 9.56 -10.77 -7.51
C LYS A 76 9.93 -9.86 -8.69
N ASP A 77 10.46 -10.43 -9.77
CA ASP A 77 10.85 -9.69 -10.98
C ASP A 77 9.65 -9.22 -11.82
N PHE A 78 8.46 -9.74 -11.54
CA PHE A 78 7.21 -9.35 -12.21
C PHE A 78 6.30 -8.53 -11.29
N LEU A 79 6.63 -8.36 -10.01
CA LEU A 79 5.85 -7.54 -9.09
C LEU A 79 6.06 -6.06 -9.40
N VAL A 80 4.95 -5.32 -9.46
CA VAL A 80 4.95 -3.87 -9.62
C VAL A 80 4.12 -3.25 -8.51
N PHE A 81 4.68 -2.26 -7.82
CA PHE A 81 4.00 -1.52 -6.77
C PHE A 81 3.89 -0.04 -7.15
N PRO A 82 2.91 0.33 -8.00
CA PRO A 82 2.90 1.61 -8.68
C PRO A 82 2.84 2.81 -7.73
N MET A 83 2.19 2.70 -6.58
CA MET A 83 2.10 3.83 -5.64
C MET A 83 3.19 3.75 -4.56
N ILE A 84 3.40 2.55 -4.01
CA ILE A 84 4.28 2.35 -2.86
C ILE A 84 5.75 2.57 -3.22
N VAL A 85 6.25 1.97 -4.30
CA VAL A 85 7.68 2.07 -4.65
C VAL A 85 8.08 3.51 -4.97
N PRO A 86 7.36 4.26 -5.83
CA PRO A 86 7.68 5.67 -6.07
C PRO A 86 7.64 6.55 -4.81
N ALA A 87 6.74 6.27 -3.86
CA ALA A 87 6.67 7.02 -2.61
C ALA A 87 7.88 6.71 -1.70
N VAL A 88 8.27 5.44 -1.59
CA VAL A 88 9.47 5.02 -0.88
C VAL A 88 10.72 5.66 -1.49
N GLU A 89 10.85 5.62 -2.82
CA GLU A 89 11.96 6.26 -3.55
C GLU A 89 12.03 7.76 -3.29
N TYR A 90 10.88 8.44 -3.32
CA TYR A 90 10.78 9.86 -3.02
C TYR A 90 11.35 10.17 -1.63
N VAL A 91 10.90 9.45 -0.61
CA VAL A 91 11.32 9.70 0.78
C VAL A 91 12.79 9.32 0.99
N ILE A 92 13.26 8.18 0.47
CA ILE A 92 14.67 7.80 0.54
C ILE A 92 15.56 8.83 -0.15
N ARG A 93 15.14 9.38 -1.29
CA ARG A 93 15.89 10.46 -1.96
C ARG A 93 15.93 11.74 -1.12
N ALA A 94 14.84 12.07 -0.43
CA ALA A 94 14.73 13.29 0.38
C ALA A 94 15.46 13.19 1.73
N CYS A 95 15.48 12.01 2.35
CA CYS A 95 15.93 11.80 3.73
C CYS A 95 17.08 10.80 3.88
N GLY A 96 17.43 10.07 2.82
CA GLY A 96 18.48 9.04 2.81
C GLY A 96 18.06 7.68 3.37
N ARG A 97 17.02 7.62 4.21
CA ARG A 97 16.42 6.42 4.84
C ARG A 97 14.97 6.70 5.25
N ILE A 98 14.24 5.64 5.62
CA ILE A 98 12.93 5.67 6.27
C ILE A 98 13.07 4.87 7.57
N ASP A 99 12.77 5.46 8.71
CA ASP A 99 12.84 4.72 9.97
C ASP A 99 11.60 3.82 10.11
N GLU A 100 10.43 4.30 9.67
CA GLU A 100 9.17 3.56 9.79
C GLU A 100 8.30 3.70 8.55
N ILE A 101 7.76 2.57 8.08
CA ILE A 101 6.63 2.55 7.14
C ILE A 101 5.40 2.04 7.88
N LEU A 102 4.32 2.81 7.84
CA LEU A 102 3.02 2.42 8.37
C LEU A 102 2.05 2.20 7.20
N PHE A 103 1.48 1.00 7.14
CA PHE A 103 0.42 0.67 6.18
C PHE A 103 -0.94 0.77 6.85
N VAL A 104 -1.84 1.55 6.26
CA VAL A 104 -3.27 1.53 6.58
C VAL A 104 -3.95 0.63 5.56
N VAL A 105 -4.50 -0.47 6.06
CA VAL A 105 -5.10 -1.56 5.26
C VAL A 105 -6.56 -1.74 5.62
N THR A 106 -7.35 -2.36 4.74
CA THR A 106 -8.71 -2.76 5.09
C THR A 106 -8.76 -4.26 5.46
N ASP A 107 -9.64 -4.62 6.42
CA ASP A 107 -9.95 -6.01 6.78
C ASP A 107 -11.42 -6.15 7.21
N GLN A 108 -12.31 -6.36 6.24
CA GLN A 108 -13.75 -6.49 6.44
C GLN A 108 -14.19 -7.94 6.69
N GLU A 109 -13.29 -8.85 7.09
CA GLU A 109 -13.59 -10.29 7.26
C GLU A 109 -14.80 -10.52 8.17
N LYS A 110 -14.87 -9.75 9.26
CA LYS A 110 -15.91 -9.85 10.30
C LYS A 110 -17.17 -9.04 10.00
N GLU A 111 -17.16 -8.22 8.95
CA GLU A 111 -18.28 -7.35 8.60
C GLU A 111 -19.30 -8.09 7.71
N PRO A 112 -20.59 -7.74 7.80
CA PRO A 112 -21.65 -8.30 6.96
C PRO A 112 -21.66 -7.65 5.55
N VAL A 113 -20.52 -7.67 4.86
CA VAL A 113 -20.39 -7.16 3.48
C VAL A 113 -20.25 -8.31 2.48
N PRO A 114 -20.65 -8.12 1.20
CA PRO A 114 -20.44 -9.10 0.15
C PRO A 114 -18.98 -9.55 0.00
N GLU A 115 -18.77 -10.84 -0.28
CA GLU A 115 -17.45 -11.48 -0.34
C GLU A 115 -16.49 -10.79 -1.33
N ASN A 116 -17.01 -10.28 -2.45
CA ASN A 116 -16.22 -9.56 -3.44
C ASN A 116 -15.62 -8.24 -2.93
N PHE A 117 -16.13 -7.68 -1.83
CA PHE A 117 -15.48 -6.56 -1.14
C PHE A 117 -14.37 -7.06 -0.22
N LYS A 118 -14.61 -8.14 0.54
CA LYS A 118 -13.59 -8.77 1.39
C LYS A 118 -12.38 -9.23 0.59
N GLU A 119 -12.60 -9.78 -0.60
CA GLU A 119 -11.52 -10.20 -1.50
C GLU A 119 -10.65 -9.05 -2.00
N LYS A 120 -11.14 -7.81 -1.93
CA LYS A 120 -10.37 -6.60 -2.28
C LYS A 120 -9.58 -6.02 -1.10
N ASP A 121 -9.79 -6.55 0.11
CA ASP A 121 -9.06 -6.09 1.29
C ASP A 121 -7.57 -6.26 1.16
N THR A 122 -6.85 -5.26 1.64
CA THR A 122 -5.40 -5.16 1.48
C THR A 122 -4.62 -5.72 2.66
N ILE A 123 -5.27 -6.33 3.65
CA ILE A 123 -4.64 -6.93 4.84
C ILE A 123 -3.46 -7.87 4.54
N ARG A 124 -3.44 -8.53 3.37
CA ARG A 124 -2.37 -9.44 2.96
C ARG A 124 -1.24 -8.77 2.16
N LEU A 125 -1.39 -7.50 1.78
CA LEU A 125 -0.45 -6.76 0.96
C LEU A 125 0.84 -6.36 1.72
N PRO A 126 0.80 -5.77 2.94
CA PRO A 126 2.01 -5.29 3.62
C PRO A 126 3.10 -6.34 3.82
N PRO A 127 2.80 -7.61 4.17
CA PRO A 127 3.84 -8.65 4.25
C PRO A 127 4.55 -8.92 2.92
N LEU A 128 3.85 -8.83 1.79
CA LEU A 128 4.43 -8.99 0.45
C LEU A 128 5.31 -7.78 0.10
N VAL A 129 4.79 -6.57 0.29
CA VAL A 129 5.50 -5.30 0.07
C VAL A 129 6.76 -5.23 0.92
N LYS A 130 6.68 -5.59 2.20
CA LYS A 130 7.82 -5.62 3.12
C LYS A 130 8.94 -6.52 2.60
N LYS A 131 8.60 -7.70 2.08
CA LYS A 131 9.59 -8.61 1.50
C LYS A 131 10.26 -7.98 0.28
N TYR A 132 9.46 -7.42 -0.63
CA TYR A 132 9.94 -6.70 -1.80
C TYR A 132 10.86 -5.51 -1.48
N LEU A 133 10.44 -4.63 -0.59
CA LEU A 133 11.21 -3.44 -0.23
C LEU A 133 12.52 -3.79 0.49
N LYS A 134 12.55 -4.88 1.27
CA LYS A 134 13.79 -5.34 1.91
C LYS A 134 14.84 -5.81 0.92
N ASP A 135 14.43 -6.44 -0.18
CA ASP A 135 15.36 -6.89 -1.21
C ASP A 135 15.97 -5.73 -2.00
N ILE A 136 15.15 -4.71 -2.32
CA ILE A 136 15.59 -3.60 -3.19
C ILE A 136 16.21 -2.44 -2.39
N TYR A 137 15.74 -2.20 -1.17
CA TYR A 137 16.14 -1.08 -0.31
C TYR A 137 16.78 -1.56 1.00
N ALA A 138 17.58 -2.63 0.93
CA ALA A 138 18.25 -3.22 2.09
C ALA A 138 18.98 -2.15 2.94
N GLY A 139 18.67 -2.11 4.23
CA GLY A 139 19.27 -1.16 5.18
C GLY A 139 18.79 0.29 5.07
N LYS A 140 17.81 0.59 4.23
CA LYS A 140 17.19 1.92 4.09
C LYS A 140 15.87 2.06 4.82
N ILE A 141 15.27 0.95 5.27
CA ILE A 141 14.00 0.91 5.97
C ILE A 141 14.15 0.05 7.23
N ASP A 142 13.88 0.59 8.42
CA ASP A 142 14.07 -0.19 9.66
C ASP A 142 12.83 -0.98 10.06
N ARG A 143 11.68 -0.31 10.18
CA ARG A 143 10.46 -0.88 10.78
C ARG A 143 9.25 -0.74 9.86
N TYR A 144 8.35 -1.69 10.01
CA TYR A 144 7.10 -1.78 9.24
C TYR A 144 5.96 -2.05 10.22
N TYR A 145 4.93 -1.23 10.15
CA TYR A 145 3.74 -1.29 10.96
C TYR A 145 2.50 -1.41 10.09
N GLN A 146 1.40 -1.85 10.68
CA GLN A 146 0.13 -2.01 10.01
C GLN A 146 -0.99 -1.60 10.96
N VAL A 147 -1.93 -0.81 10.45
CA VAL A 147 -3.19 -0.48 11.12
C VAL A 147 -4.34 -0.91 10.24
N GLU A 148 -5.30 -1.58 10.86
CA GLU A 148 -6.42 -2.23 10.19
C GLU A 148 -7.67 -1.36 10.28
N ALA A 149 -8.23 -1.04 9.12
CA ALA A 149 -9.55 -0.49 8.95
C ALA A 149 -10.55 -1.63 8.76
N ASP A 150 -11.18 -2.06 9.85
CA ASP A 150 -11.94 -3.31 9.91
C ASP A 150 -13.45 -3.14 9.83
N LYS A 151 -13.98 -1.97 10.20
CA LYS A 151 -15.42 -1.70 10.27
C LYS A 151 -15.77 -0.27 9.90
N LYS A 152 -17.04 -0.06 9.55
CA LYS A 152 -17.61 1.27 9.26
C LYS A 152 -16.73 2.11 8.32
N LEU A 153 -16.22 1.50 7.24
CA LEU A 153 -15.17 2.13 6.41
C LEU A 153 -15.59 3.44 5.73
N THR A 154 -16.89 3.72 5.67
CA THR A 154 -17.47 4.94 5.10
C THR A 154 -17.85 5.98 6.15
N ASP A 155 -17.66 5.70 7.45
CA ASP A 155 -17.99 6.59 8.56
C ASP A 155 -16.74 7.41 8.93
N ILE A 156 -16.65 8.62 8.38
CA ILE A 156 -15.49 9.52 8.55
C ILE A 156 -15.31 9.88 10.03
N ASP A 157 -16.40 10.23 10.73
CA ASP A 157 -16.35 10.65 12.13
C ASP A 157 -15.83 9.52 13.02
N PHE A 158 -16.33 8.30 12.82
CA PHE A 158 -15.82 7.12 13.52
C PHE A 158 -14.31 6.92 13.31
N TRP A 159 -13.84 7.02 12.06
CA TRP A 159 -12.42 6.83 11.76
C TRP A 159 -11.54 7.98 12.23
N TYR A 160 -12.07 9.20 12.22
CA TYR A 160 -11.40 10.38 12.74
C TYR A 160 -11.12 10.23 14.25
N ASP A 161 -12.13 9.83 15.03
CA ASP A 161 -11.96 9.54 16.46
C ASP A 161 -11.03 8.34 16.69
N ARG A 162 -11.17 7.30 15.87
CA ARG A 162 -10.33 6.10 15.99
C ARG A 162 -8.85 6.38 15.70
N PHE A 163 -8.55 7.23 14.72
CA PHE A 163 -7.18 7.66 14.45
C PHE A 163 -6.63 8.54 15.57
N ASP A 164 -7.46 9.36 16.21
CA ASP A 164 -7.06 10.12 17.40
C ASP A 164 -6.65 9.18 18.55
N GLU A 165 -7.42 8.11 18.79
CA GLU A 165 -7.05 7.07 19.76
C GLU A 165 -5.71 6.41 19.41
N TYR A 166 -5.52 6.03 18.15
CA TYR A 166 -4.27 5.42 17.71
C TYR A 166 -3.05 6.35 17.84
N MET A 167 -3.23 7.66 17.60
CA MET A 167 -2.16 8.64 17.84
C MET A 167 -1.83 8.76 19.33
N LYS A 168 -2.85 8.90 20.19
CA LYS A 168 -2.69 9.02 21.64
C LYS A 168 -2.03 7.80 22.27
N ASN A 169 -2.35 6.61 21.76
CA ASN A 169 -1.77 5.35 22.22
C ASN A 169 -0.41 5.04 21.58
N GLN A 170 0.14 5.94 20.75
CA GLN A 170 1.40 5.73 20.03
C GLN A 170 1.39 4.50 19.11
N GLU A 171 0.20 4.07 18.67
CA GLU A 171 0.01 2.94 17.76
C GLU A 171 0.32 3.33 16.30
N LEU A 172 0.21 4.62 15.97
CA LEU A 172 0.56 5.16 14.64
C LEU A 172 1.96 5.77 14.60
N VAL A 173 2.29 6.59 15.61
CA VAL A 173 3.58 7.31 15.71
C VAL A 173 3.95 7.49 17.17
N GLU A 174 5.16 7.07 17.56
CA GLU A 174 5.65 7.13 18.96
C GLU A 174 5.96 8.55 19.47
N GLU A 175 6.17 9.54 18.60
CA GLU A 175 6.61 10.89 18.99
C GLU A 175 5.78 11.99 18.31
N SER A 176 5.26 12.94 19.09
CA SER A 176 4.51 14.08 18.56
C SER A 176 5.41 15.28 18.22
N ASP A 177 5.04 15.90 17.11
CA ASP A 177 5.26 17.28 16.65
C ASP A 177 6.58 17.68 15.94
N GLU A 178 7.75 17.68 16.59
CA GLU A 178 8.96 18.27 15.95
C GLU A 178 10.12 17.30 15.66
N SER A 179 10.15 16.14 16.30
CA SER A 179 11.26 15.18 16.16
C SER A 179 11.12 14.26 14.95
N ALA A 180 9.96 14.27 14.29
CA ALA A 180 9.65 13.41 13.15
C ALA A 180 9.29 14.21 11.89
N ARG A 181 9.75 13.71 10.74
CA ARG A 181 9.31 14.13 9.41
C ARG A 181 8.37 13.05 8.87
N VAL A 182 7.09 13.39 8.81
CA VAL A 182 6.03 12.48 8.38
C VAL A 182 5.68 12.76 6.92
N TYR A 183 5.74 11.71 6.11
CA TYR A 183 5.27 11.68 4.74
C TYR A 183 4.01 10.84 4.66
N PHE A 184 3.03 11.28 3.88
CA PHE A 184 1.76 10.56 3.77
C PHE A 184 1.26 10.49 2.33
N LEU A 185 0.95 9.29 1.84
CA LEU A 185 0.35 9.07 0.52
C LEU A 185 -1.10 8.54 0.65
N PRO A 186 -2.12 9.41 0.59
CA PRO A 186 -3.54 9.05 0.70
C PRO A 186 -4.19 8.68 -0.66
N GLN A 187 -3.57 7.81 -1.45
CA GLN A 187 -4.09 7.47 -2.80
C GLN A 187 -4.47 6.00 -2.99
N GLY A 188 -4.16 5.15 -2.01
CA GLY A 188 -4.73 3.81 -1.94
C GLY A 188 -5.98 3.80 -1.06
N GLY A 189 -6.69 2.67 -1.06
CA GLY A 189 -7.76 2.40 -0.10
C GLY A 189 -9.06 3.14 -0.36
N ILE A 190 -9.72 3.54 0.73
CA ILE A 190 -11.07 4.11 0.75
C ILE A 190 -10.98 5.60 1.09
N ASP A 191 -11.67 6.43 0.29
CA ASP A 191 -11.59 7.89 0.39
C ASP A 191 -11.93 8.44 1.78
N GLN A 192 -12.92 7.86 2.45
CA GLN A 192 -13.33 8.28 3.80
C GLN A 192 -12.23 8.03 4.84
N ILE A 193 -11.52 6.90 4.74
CA ILE A 193 -10.36 6.59 5.57
C ILE A 193 -9.24 7.59 5.30
N ASN A 194 -8.96 7.85 4.02
CA ASN A 194 -7.95 8.81 3.60
C ASN A 194 -8.24 10.21 4.13
N GLN A 195 -9.49 10.67 4.05
CA GLN A 195 -9.92 11.97 4.56
C GLN A 195 -9.77 12.07 6.09
N ALA A 196 -10.32 11.11 6.83
CA ALA A 196 -10.21 11.07 8.29
C ALA A 196 -8.74 11.10 8.75
N LEU A 197 -7.90 10.28 8.13
CA LEU A 197 -6.47 10.20 8.45
C LEU A 197 -5.72 11.48 8.06
N THR A 198 -6.04 12.08 6.91
CA THR A 198 -5.45 13.37 6.48
C THR A 198 -5.69 14.45 7.51
N LEU A 199 -6.94 14.61 7.97
CA LEU A 199 -7.29 15.63 8.96
C LEU A 199 -6.54 15.38 10.28
N ARG A 200 -6.55 14.13 10.76
CA ARG A 200 -5.88 13.75 12.01
C ARG A 200 -4.37 13.94 11.95
N LEU A 201 -3.72 13.52 10.86
CA LEU A 201 -2.29 13.75 10.68
C LEU A 201 -1.94 15.23 10.61
N SER A 202 -2.80 16.06 10.00
CA SER A 202 -2.55 17.50 9.89
C SER A 202 -2.63 18.21 11.25
N GLU A 203 -3.44 17.71 12.18
CA GLU A 203 -3.52 18.22 13.56
C GLU A 203 -2.30 17.82 14.41
N TYR A 204 -1.79 16.60 14.25
CA TYR A 204 -0.66 16.07 15.04
C TYR A 204 0.72 16.39 14.45
N PHE A 205 0.79 16.68 13.15
CA PHE A 205 2.04 16.94 12.43
C PHE A 205 1.91 18.19 11.55
N PRO A 206 2.16 19.39 12.10
CA PRO A 206 2.11 20.66 11.36
C PRO A 206 3.08 20.70 10.16
N LYS A 207 4.13 19.87 10.17
CA LYS A 207 5.10 19.70 9.07
C LYS A 207 4.84 18.44 8.23
N LEU A 208 3.61 17.91 8.25
CA LEU A 208 3.19 16.79 7.42
C LEU A 208 3.47 17.08 5.94
N VAL A 209 4.18 16.17 5.29
CA VAL A 209 4.38 16.21 3.84
C VAL A 209 3.37 15.28 3.18
N GLN A 210 2.27 15.86 2.69
CA GLN A 210 1.32 15.10 1.89
C GLN A 210 1.88 14.86 0.50
N LEU A 211 1.94 13.59 0.09
CA LEU A 211 2.40 13.15 -1.21
C LEU A 211 1.20 12.90 -2.13
N GLN A 212 1.44 13.07 -3.42
CA GLN A 212 0.53 12.69 -4.48
C GLN A 212 1.31 12.20 -5.69
N ARG A 213 0.70 11.30 -6.46
CA ARG A 213 1.16 10.79 -7.74
C ARG A 213 0.02 10.95 -8.75
N PRO A 214 0.16 11.86 -9.72
CA PRO A 214 -0.73 11.92 -10.88
C PRO A 214 -0.62 10.62 -11.69
N GLU A 215 -1.68 10.24 -12.42
CA GLU A 215 -1.75 8.96 -13.17
C GLU A 215 -0.55 8.71 -14.11
N SER A 216 0.03 9.77 -14.67
CA SER A 216 1.21 9.70 -15.55
C SER A 216 2.45 10.42 -14.99
N GLY A 217 2.45 10.74 -13.70
CA GLY A 217 3.44 11.59 -13.07
C GLY A 217 4.37 10.87 -12.09
N SER A 218 5.43 11.59 -11.69
CA SER A 218 6.22 11.24 -10.52
C SER A 218 5.49 11.62 -9.23
N VAL A 219 5.84 10.94 -8.13
CA VAL A 219 5.43 11.39 -6.80
C VAL A 219 5.95 12.79 -6.54
N GLN A 220 5.08 13.65 -6.03
CA GLN A 220 5.35 15.04 -5.68
C GLN A 220 4.65 15.41 -4.37
N GLU A 221 5.12 16.47 -3.72
CA GLU A 221 4.47 17.04 -2.55
C GLU A 221 3.24 17.83 -3.00
N LEU A 222 2.11 17.63 -2.31
CA LEU A 222 0.94 18.48 -2.44
C LEU A 222 1.24 19.80 -1.72
N LYS A 223 1.19 20.91 -2.46
CA LYS A 223 1.38 22.25 -1.91
C LYS A 223 0.04 22.96 -1.86
N PHE A 224 -0.32 23.45 -0.68
CA PHE A 224 -1.43 24.39 -0.53
C PHE A 224 -0.86 25.81 -0.64
N PRO A 225 -1.56 26.73 -1.35
CA PRO A 225 -1.15 28.12 -1.48
C PRO A 225 -1.17 28.88 -0.15
#